data_AF-A0A7T8HJT8-F1
#
_entry.id   AF-A0A7T8HJT8-F1
#
_cell.length_a   1.000
_cell.length_b   1.000
_cell.length_c   1.000
_cell.angle_alpha   90.00
_cell.angle_beta   90.00
_cell.angle_gamma   90.00
#
_symmetry.space_group_name_H-M   'P 1'
#
loop_
_entity.id
_entity.type
_entity.pdbx_description
1 polymer ?
#
loop_
_entity_poly.entity_id
_entity_poly.type
_entity_poly.pdbx_seq_one_letter_code
_entity_poly.pdbx_strand_id
1 'polypeptide(L)' 'MWDNARPRTTTDTREFLTRRDVEPVKQSPYSPDLNLCDRFLFLKVELPALGRRVLGPRGGYNRRPAGDEEG' A
#
# COMPACT_ATOMS: atom_id res chain seq x y z
N MET A 1 -6.52 -11.73 -3.83
CA MET A 1 -7.18 -11.63 -2.51
C MET A 1 -6.42 -10.58 -1.71
N TRP A 2 -7.11 -9.62 -1.09
CA TRP A 2 -6.50 -8.48 -0.39
C TRP A 2 -7.39 -8.08 0.79
N ASP A 3 -6.79 -7.56 1.88
CA ASP A 3 -7.54 -7.33 3.12
C ASP A 3 -8.35 -6.04 3.11
N ASN A 4 -9.32 -5.96 4.00
CA ASN A 4 -10.36 -4.94 4.04
C ASN A 4 -9.90 -3.58 4.64
N ALA A 5 -8.61 -3.22 4.56
CA ALA A 5 -8.17 -1.93 5.07
C ALA A 5 -8.84 -0.76 4.32
N ARG A 6 -9.05 0.34 5.05
CA ARG A 6 -9.87 1.49 4.63
C ARG A 6 -9.62 2.00 3.20
N PRO A 7 -8.37 2.19 2.73
CA PRO A 7 -8.13 2.70 1.39
C PRO A 7 -8.66 1.79 0.28
N ARG A 8 -8.76 0.49 0.56
CA ARG A 8 -9.11 -0.50 -0.44
C ARG A 8 -10.61 -0.77 -0.49
N THR A 9 -11.33 -0.42 0.57
CA THR A 9 -12.80 -0.47 0.62
C THR A 9 -13.48 0.82 0.17
N THR A 10 -12.73 1.83 -0.29
CA THR A 10 -13.31 3.10 -0.77
C THR A 10 -14.11 2.90 -2.05
N THR A 11 -15.06 3.80 -2.29
CA THR A 11 -15.88 3.80 -3.50
C THR A 11 -15.03 3.88 -4.76
N ASP A 12 -14.02 4.75 -4.79
CA ASP A 12 -13.11 4.90 -5.93
C ASP A 12 -12.41 3.60 -6.30
N THR A 13 -11.90 2.88 -5.30
CA THR A 13 -11.22 1.59 -5.51
C THR A 13 -12.22 0.54 -6.01
N ARG A 14 -13.44 0.53 -5.47
CA ARG A 14 -14.49 -0.39 -5.91
C ARG A 14 -14.90 -0.13 -7.36
N GLU A 15 -15.15 1.13 -7.72
CA GLU A 15 -15.48 1.49 -9.11
C GLU A 15 -14.36 1.13 -10.08
N PHE A 16 -13.11 1.37 -9.69
CA PHE A 16 -11.94 1.03 -10.49
C PHE A 16 -11.86 -0.47 -10.80
N LEU A 17 -12.21 -1.32 -9.82
CA LEU A 17 -12.23 -2.77 -9.96
C LEU A 17 -13.42 -3.25 -10.79
N THR A 18 -14.61 -2.70 -10.55
CA THR A 18 -15.81 -3.01 -11.34
C THR A 18 -15.63 -2.66 -12.82
N ARG A 19 -15.00 -1.53 -13.15
CA ARG A 19 -14.68 -1.16 -14.55
C ARG A 19 -13.72 -2.13 -15.23
N ARG A 20 -12.98 -2.94 -14.46
CA ARG A 20 -12.03 -3.93 -14.97
C ARG A 20 -12.55 -5.36 -14.90
N ASP A 21 -13.82 -5.54 -14.55
CA ASP A 21 -14.43 -6.86 -14.36
C ASP A 21 -13.67 -7.72 -13.33
N VAL A 22 -13.14 -7.07 -12.29
CA VAL A 22 -12.42 -7.75 -11.20
C VAL A 22 -13.32 -7.81 -9.98
N GLU A 23 -13.78 -9.02 -9.66
CA GLU A 23 -14.53 -9.31 -8.44
C GLU A 23 -13.60 -9.50 -7.23
N PRO A 24 -13.73 -8.68 -6.17
CA PRO A 24 -12.89 -8.82 -4.99
C PRO A 24 -13.33 -10.02 -4.14
N VAL A 25 -12.37 -10.91 -3.84
CA VAL A 25 -12.58 -12.00 -2.89
C VAL A 25 -12.74 -11.43 -1.49
N LYS A 26 -13.85 -11.76 -0.82
CA LYS A 26 -14.08 -11.36 0.58
C LYS A 26 -13.01 -11.96 1.48
N GLN A 27 -12.29 -11.10 2.20
CA GLN A 27 -11.33 -11.49 3.22
C GLN A 27 -11.89 -11.15 4.61
N SER A 28 -11.70 -12.07 5.56
CA SER A 28 -12.06 -11.85 6.95
C SER A 28 -11.20 -10.71 7.55
N PRO A 29 -11.79 -9.83 8.38
CA PRO A 29 -11.04 -8.77 9.06
C PRO A 29 -9.89 -9.34 9.89
N TYR A 30 -8.71 -8.69 9.82
CA TYR A 30 -7.53 -9.06 10.61
C TYR A 30 -7.08 -10.52 10.46
N SER A 31 -7.26 -11.10 9.27
CA SER A 31 -6.82 -12.47 8.95
C SER A 31 -5.61 -12.46 8.01
N PRO A 32 -4.39 -12.14 8.50
CA PRO A 32 -3.16 -12.17 7.70
C PRO A 32 -2.73 -13.61 7.36
N ASP A 33 -3.16 -14.59 8.14
CA ASP A 33 -2.98 -16.03 7.88
C ASP A 33 -3.67 -16.52 6.60
N LEU A 34 -4.79 -15.87 6.25
CA LEU A 34 -5.54 -16.13 5.02
C LEU A 34 -5.01 -15.32 3.83
N ASN A 35 -4.15 -14.33 4.07
CA ASN A 35 -3.53 -13.55 3.02
C ASN A 35 -2.22 -14.21 2.56
N LEU A 36 -2.16 -14.62 1.29
CA LEU A 36 -0.96 -15.25 0.74
C LEU A 36 0.25 -14.31 0.75
N CYS A 37 0.01 -13.00 0.59
CA CYS A 37 1.09 -12.01 0.64
C CYS A 37 1.71 -11.94 2.03
N ASP A 38 0.89 -11.80 3.08
CA ASP A 38 1.38 -11.70 4.45
C ASP A 38 2.01 -13.02 4.91
N ARG A 39 1.33 -14.15 4.63
CA ARG A 39 1.77 -15.46 5.09
C ARG A 39 3.01 -16.00 4.38
N PHE A 40 3.22 -15.69 3.10
CA PHE A 40 4.31 -16.32 2.33
C PHE A 40 5.27 -15.32 1.73
N LEU A 41 4.77 -14.27 1.09
CA LEU A 41 5.61 -13.34 0.35
C LEU A 41 6.43 -12.47 1.30
N PHE A 42 5.79 -11.83 2.27
CA PHE A 42 6.47 -10.94 3.21
C PHE A 42 7.40 -11.70 4.15
N LEU A 43 7.03 -12.88 4.65
CA LEU A 43 7.96 -13.71 5.42
C LEU A 43 9.25 -14.05 4.65
N LYS A 44 9.14 -14.34 3.34
CA LYS A 44 10.30 -14.63 2.49
C LYS A 44 11.16 -13.40 2.21
N VAL A 45 10.59 -12.19 2.28
CA VAL A 45 11.30 -10.93 2.03
C VAL A 45 11.88 -10.35 3.32
N GLU A 46 11.17 -10.47 4.44
CA GLU A 46 11.57 -9.94 5.75
C GLU A 46 12.74 -10.71 6.35
N LEU A 47 12.75 -12.04 6.23
CA LEU A 47 13.84 -12.86 6.79
C LEU A 47 15.22 -12.47 6.22
N PRO A 48 15.40 -12.30 4.88
CA PRO A 48 16.66 -11.78 4.33
C PRO A 48 16.91 -10.28 4.57
N ALA A 49 15.87 -9.49 4.84
CA ALA A 49 15.98 -8.06 5.08
C ALA A 49 16.26 -7.72 6.55
N LEU A 50 16.06 -8.66 7.47
CA LEU A 50 16.32 -8.48 8.90
C LEU A 50 17.80 -8.15 9.13
N GLY A 51 18.07 -6.96 9.65
CA GLY A 51 19.44 -6.45 9.88
C GLY A 51 20.08 -5.73 8.69
N ARG A 52 19.43 -5.67 7.52
CA ARG A 52 19.88 -4.81 6.41
C ARG A 52 19.42 -3.37 6.63
N ARG A 53 20.37 -2.42 6.65
CA ARG A 53 20.07 -0.99 6.54
C ARG A 53 19.93 -0.62 5.07
N VAL A 54 18.73 -0.19 4.69
CA VAL A 54 18.52 0.44 3.39
C VAL A 54 18.89 1.91 3.52
N LEU A 55 20.07 2.29 3.01
CA LEU A 55 20.44 3.69 2.86
C LEU A 55 19.69 4.23 1.64
N GLY A 56 18.58 4.93 1.88
CA GLY A 56 17.90 5.68 0.83
C GLY A 56 18.81 6.78 0.27
N PRO A 57 18.63 7.19 -1.00
CA PRO A 57 19.28 8.40 -1.48
C PRO A 57 18.90 9.56 -0.55
N ARG A 58 19.90 10.33 -0.08
CA ARG A 58 19.68 11.58 0.66
C ARG A 58 19.06 12.61 -0.28
N GLY A 59 17.78 12.46 -0.60
CA GLY A 59 17.01 13.40 -1.38
C GLY A 59 16.55 14.54 -0.48
N GLY A 60 17.28 15.65 -0.51
CA GLY A 60 16.84 16.90 0.09
C GLY A 60 15.54 17.36 -0.56
N TYR A 61 14.49 17.51 0.24
CA TYR A 61 13.25 18.13 -0.19
C TYR A 61 13.51 19.64 -0.28
N ASN A 62 13.70 20.18 -1.49
CA ASN A 62 13.61 21.62 -1.71
C ASN A 62 12.16 22.04 -1.40
N ARG A 63 11.95 22.74 -0.28
CA ARG A 63 10.72 23.53 -0.08
C ARG A 63 10.65 24.52 -1.24
N ARG A 64 9.64 24.41 -2.09
CA ARG A 64 9.29 25.52 -2.98
C ARG A 64 8.87 26.70 -2.08
N PRO A 65 9.39 27.92 -2.27
CA PRO A 65 8.84 29.08 -1.59
C PRO A 65 7.39 29.24 -2.03
N ALA A 66 6.50 29.48 -1.05
CA ALA A 66 5.11 29.83 -1.31
C ALA A 66 5.11 31.09 -2.17
N GLY A 67 4.47 31.02 -3.34
CA GLY A 67 4.16 32.22 -4.11
C GLY A 67 3.10 32.97 -3.31
N ASP A 68 3.44 34.17 -2.88
CA ASP A 68 2.47 35.14 -2.39
C ASP A 68 1.53 35.48 -3.56
N GLU A 69 0.24 35.18 -3.38
CA GLU A 69 -0.83 35.56 -4.30
C GLU A 69 -0.92 37.11 -4.35
N GLU A 70 -0.91 37.65 -5.56
CA GLU A 70 -1.08 39.09 -5.85
C GLU A 70 -2.47 39.61 -5.45
N GLY A 71 -2.50 40.85 -4.99
CA GLY A 71 -3.42 41.90 -5.48
C GLY A 71 -4.85 41.94 -4.93
#